data_AF-A0A098YT27-F1
#
_entry.id   AF-A0A098YT27-F1
#
_cell.length_a   1.000
_cell.length_b   1.000
_cell.length_c   1.000
_cell.angle_alpha   90.00
_cell.angle_beta   90.00
_cell.angle_gamma   90.00
#
_symmetry.space_group_name_H-M   'P 1'
#
loop_
_entity.id
_entity.type
_entity.pdbx_description
1 polymer ?
#
loop_
_entity_poly.entity_id
_entity_poly.type
_entity_poly.pdbx_seq_one_letter_code
_entity_poly.pdbx_strand_id
1 'polypeptide(L)'
;MRKIYMLTMSLFICMGALAGNNGSIGENLKWAFTDDGTLTISGTGEMEHADGNSGYAWGTDNHTLDRSLIKKVVVEVGVTTLGEYIFWDCQNLTEVSLPKSLTALKKECFKSCPKLKEITLPDNITLIDESAFEECKALETVTFPKNLKEIKAKAFHTCNLKKVDLSQTQVETIGMGAFAHNAKCTEVYLPKTLTTFFGTDEGAFGDCSSLKKAVCLAVNPPQTLDGGEDWVYGGIKMDPVDYVNIFTGTDDDFVLEVPAGSEDKYRSANGWKNVASNITTGIRGVKAAQAKVGVYDITGKRYMNHADAQTVSTLQHGVYIINGKKVLVK
;
A
#
# COMPACT_ATOMS: atom_id res chain seq x y z
N MET A 1 -40.27 7.51 -46.76
CA MET A 1 -38.94 7.04 -47.22
C MET A 1 -37.72 7.70 -46.56
N ARG A 2 -37.85 8.72 -45.67
CA ARG A 2 -36.69 9.34 -44.99
C ARG A 2 -36.48 8.97 -43.51
N LYS A 3 -37.33 8.12 -42.91
CA LYS A 3 -37.21 7.69 -41.50
C LYS A 3 -36.69 6.26 -41.29
N ILE A 4 -36.41 5.51 -42.38
CA ILE A 4 -35.86 4.14 -42.29
C ILE A 4 -34.33 4.12 -42.44
N TYR A 5 -33.70 5.21 -42.92
CA TYR A 5 -32.24 5.29 -43.11
C TYR A 5 -31.44 5.74 -41.88
N MET A 6 -32.06 6.24 -40.82
CA MET A 6 -31.34 6.60 -39.58
C MET A 6 -31.19 5.44 -38.59
N LEU A 7 -31.93 4.33 -38.76
CA LEU A 7 -31.76 3.14 -37.91
C LEU A 7 -30.73 2.14 -38.44
N THR A 8 -30.31 2.25 -39.71
CA THR A 8 -29.33 1.34 -40.31
C THR A 8 -27.90 1.86 -40.28
N MET A 9 -27.68 3.18 -40.07
CA MET A 9 -26.34 3.74 -39.83
C MET A 9 -25.87 3.61 -38.37
N SER A 10 -26.79 3.37 -37.42
CA SER A 10 -26.44 3.07 -36.02
C SER A 10 -26.25 1.57 -35.76
N LEU A 11 -26.49 0.72 -36.76
CA LEU A 11 -26.31 -0.74 -36.66
C LEU A 11 -25.09 -1.25 -37.46
N PHE A 12 -24.36 -0.37 -38.13
CA PHE A 12 -23.18 -0.70 -38.94
C PHE A 12 -21.85 -0.30 -38.28
N ILE A 13 -21.83 -0.08 -36.96
CA ILE A 13 -20.59 -0.03 -36.15
C ILE A 13 -20.33 -1.38 -35.45
N CYS A 14 -21.28 -2.31 -35.40
CA CYS A 14 -21.14 -3.60 -34.71
C CYS A 14 -21.08 -4.83 -35.64
N MET A 15 -20.48 -4.71 -36.82
CA MET A 15 -20.16 -5.86 -37.68
C MET A 15 -18.70 -5.85 -38.14
N GLY A 16 -17.79 -5.59 -37.20
CA GLY A 16 -16.59 -6.42 -37.11
C GLY A 16 -16.89 -7.44 -36.02
N ALA A 17 -17.16 -8.70 -36.37
CA ALA A 17 -16.98 -9.75 -35.37
C ALA A 17 -15.49 -9.67 -34.96
N LEU A 18 -15.18 -9.16 -33.77
CA LEU A 18 -13.83 -9.23 -33.21
C LEU A 18 -13.52 -10.70 -32.93
N ALA A 19 -13.06 -11.42 -33.95
CA ALA A 19 -12.26 -12.61 -33.71
C ALA A 19 -11.04 -12.15 -32.87
N GLY A 20 -10.92 -12.62 -31.62
CA GLY A 20 -9.79 -12.29 -30.74
C GLY A 20 -10.10 -11.38 -29.54
N ASN A 21 -11.36 -11.23 -29.12
CA ASN A 21 -11.74 -10.51 -27.90
C ASN A 21 -11.93 -11.44 -26.68
N ASN A 22 -11.45 -12.67 -26.74
CA ASN A 22 -11.40 -13.59 -25.62
C ASN A 22 -10.30 -14.63 -25.85
N GLY A 23 -9.93 -15.34 -24.78
CA GLY A 23 -8.92 -16.40 -24.85
C GLY A 23 -8.73 -17.10 -23.50
N SER A 24 -7.70 -17.93 -23.42
CA SER A 24 -7.29 -18.62 -22.20
C SER A 24 -5.97 -18.04 -21.69
N ILE A 25 -5.77 -18.11 -20.37
CA ILE A 25 -4.48 -17.88 -19.72
C ILE A 25 -4.18 -19.13 -18.91
N GLY A 26 -3.20 -19.90 -19.38
CA GLY A 26 -2.96 -21.25 -18.87
C GLY A 26 -4.14 -22.19 -19.12
N GLU A 27 -4.17 -23.30 -18.36
CA GLU A 27 -5.23 -24.31 -18.50
C GLU A 27 -6.53 -23.91 -17.79
N ASN A 28 -6.43 -23.06 -16.76
CA ASN A 28 -7.50 -22.88 -15.78
C ASN A 28 -8.24 -21.55 -15.85
N LEU A 29 -7.66 -20.54 -16.51
CA LEU A 29 -8.24 -19.20 -16.58
C LEU A 29 -8.60 -18.80 -18.01
N LYS A 30 -9.59 -17.93 -18.11
CA LYS A 30 -10.06 -17.34 -19.37
C LYS A 30 -10.15 -15.84 -19.24
N TRP A 31 -9.99 -15.14 -20.35
CA TRP A 31 -10.22 -13.72 -20.44
C TRP A 31 -11.22 -13.39 -21.54
N ALA A 32 -11.95 -12.29 -21.34
CA ALA A 32 -12.86 -11.72 -22.33
C ALA A 32 -12.77 -10.19 -22.28
N PHE A 33 -12.83 -9.56 -23.44
CA PHE A 33 -12.74 -8.12 -23.62
C PHE A 33 -13.97 -7.61 -24.36
N THR A 34 -14.55 -6.53 -23.87
CA THR A 34 -15.75 -5.90 -24.46
C THR A 34 -15.43 -4.51 -25.00
N ASP A 35 -16.22 -4.06 -25.99
CA ASP A 35 -15.99 -2.80 -26.72
C ASP A 35 -16.03 -1.54 -25.83
N ASP A 36 -16.59 -1.64 -24.61
CA ASP A 36 -16.57 -0.57 -23.62
C ASP A 36 -15.18 -0.36 -22.98
N GLY A 37 -14.25 -1.30 -23.15
CA GLY A 37 -12.92 -1.32 -22.55
C GLY A 37 -12.81 -2.18 -21.29
N THR A 38 -13.79 -3.05 -21.03
CA THR A 38 -13.76 -3.97 -19.89
C THR A 38 -13.05 -5.28 -20.24
N LEU A 39 -12.00 -5.59 -19.49
CA LEU A 39 -11.30 -6.87 -19.49
C LEU A 39 -11.75 -7.71 -18.28
N THR A 40 -12.36 -8.85 -18.54
CA THR A 40 -12.83 -9.79 -17.52
C THR A 40 -11.95 -11.03 -17.49
N ILE A 41 -11.50 -11.45 -16.31
CA ILE A 41 -10.74 -12.68 -16.08
C ILE A 41 -11.58 -13.61 -15.21
N SER A 42 -11.79 -14.83 -15.70
CA SER A 42 -12.66 -15.85 -15.10
C SER A 42 -11.94 -17.18 -15.02
N GLY A 43 -12.48 -18.11 -14.23
CA GLY A 43 -11.88 -19.43 -13.98
C GLY A 43 -11.43 -19.59 -12.53
N THR A 44 -10.64 -20.62 -12.27
CA THR A 44 -10.25 -21.00 -10.91
C THR A 44 -8.77 -21.32 -10.81
N GLY A 45 -8.12 -20.86 -9.74
CA GLY A 45 -6.72 -21.16 -9.48
C GLY A 45 -5.77 -20.05 -9.90
N GLU A 46 -4.51 -20.42 -10.03
CA GLU A 46 -3.42 -19.48 -10.25
C GLU A 46 -3.37 -19.04 -11.71
N MET A 47 -2.99 -17.79 -11.93
CA MET A 47 -2.62 -17.33 -13.27
C MET A 47 -1.22 -17.86 -13.59
N GLU A 48 -1.14 -18.78 -14.54
CA GLU A 48 0.12 -19.35 -15.00
C GLU A 48 1.05 -18.26 -15.52
N HIS A 49 2.35 -18.37 -15.16
CA HIS A 49 3.40 -17.41 -15.50
C HIS A 49 3.40 -17.12 -17.00
N ALA A 50 3.07 -15.89 -17.39
CA ALA A 50 3.46 -15.35 -18.68
C ALA A 50 4.96 -15.03 -18.60
N ASP A 51 5.82 -16.06 -18.57
CA ASP A 51 7.28 -15.94 -18.42
C ASP A 51 7.84 -14.86 -19.35
N GLY A 52 8.28 -13.74 -18.76
CA GLY A 52 9.05 -12.70 -19.43
C GLY A 52 8.36 -11.98 -20.60
N ASN A 53 7.06 -12.15 -20.81
CA ASN A 53 6.40 -11.60 -22.00
C ASN A 53 4.98 -11.10 -21.74
N SER A 54 4.90 -9.98 -21.02
CA SER A 54 3.70 -9.15 -20.89
C SER A 54 3.10 -8.72 -22.24
N GLY A 55 3.84 -8.84 -23.34
CA GLY A 55 3.35 -8.61 -24.70
C GLY A 55 2.17 -9.50 -25.10
N TYR A 56 2.00 -10.69 -24.51
CA TYR A 56 1.03 -11.70 -24.97
C TYR A 56 -0.09 -12.03 -23.99
N ALA A 57 -0.10 -11.46 -22.78
CA ALA A 57 -1.04 -11.92 -21.74
C ALA A 57 -2.52 -11.77 -22.14
N TRP A 58 -2.80 -10.79 -23.00
CA TRP A 58 -4.12 -10.54 -23.57
C TRP A 58 -4.01 -10.69 -25.09
N GLY A 59 -4.05 -11.91 -25.61
CA GLY A 59 -3.89 -12.12 -27.04
C GLY A 59 -3.77 -13.58 -27.46
N THR A 60 -3.51 -13.78 -28.74
CA THR A 60 -3.14 -15.06 -29.38
C THR A 60 -1.85 -14.85 -30.17
N ASP A 61 -1.26 -15.92 -30.70
CA ASP A 61 -0.03 -15.88 -31.52
C ASP A 61 -0.09 -14.87 -32.70
N ASN A 62 -1.29 -14.44 -33.12
CA ASN A 62 -1.51 -13.52 -34.24
C ASN A 62 -2.21 -12.20 -33.88
N HIS A 63 -2.57 -11.94 -32.61
CA HIS A 63 -3.21 -10.69 -32.20
C HIS A 63 -3.05 -10.42 -30.70
N THR A 64 -2.47 -9.28 -30.35
CA THR A 64 -2.43 -8.79 -28.96
C THR A 64 -3.52 -7.73 -28.78
N LEU A 65 -4.32 -7.87 -27.71
CA LEU A 65 -5.21 -6.83 -27.24
C LEU A 65 -4.36 -5.61 -26.89
N ASP A 66 -4.68 -4.48 -27.52
CA ASP A 66 -4.05 -3.22 -27.19
C ASP A 66 -4.41 -2.81 -25.75
N ARG A 67 -3.40 -2.83 -24.86
CA ARG A 67 -3.51 -2.46 -23.44
C ARG A 67 -4.03 -1.03 -23.26
N SER A 68 -3.82 -0.17 -24.24
CA SER A 68 -4.34 1.20 -24.22
C SER A 68 -5.87 1.23 -24.27
N LEU A 69 -6.54 0.16 -24.72
CA LEU A 69 -8.00 0.08 -24.76
C LEU A 69 -8.62 -0.36 -23.43
N ILE A 70 -7.82 -0.92 -22.52
CA ILE A 70 -8.30 -1.41 -21.22
C ILE A 70 -8.59 -0.22 -20.30
N LYS A 71 -9.86 -0.08 -19.93
CA LYS A 71 -10.35 0.95 -19.00
C LYS A 71 -10.77 0.35 -17.66
N LYS A 72 -11.23 -0.91 -17.69
CA LYS A 72 -11.74 -1.62 -16.54
C LYS A 72 -11.23 -3.05 -16.51
N VAL A 73 -10.84 -3.51 -15.34
CA VAL A 73 -10.47 -4.90 -15.07
C VAL A 73 -11.47 -5.49 -14.08
N VAL A 74 -12.00 -6.65 -14.41
CA VAL A 74 -12.85 -7.45 -13.52
C VAL A 74 -12.22 -8.83 -13.37
N VAL A 75 -11.76 -9.14 -12.16
CA VAL A 75 -11.26 -10.47 -11.82
C VAL A 75 -12.36 -11.19 -11.03
N GLU A 76 -12.85 -12.31 -11.56
CA GLU A 76 -13.95 -13.06 -10.96
C GLU A 76 -13.50 -13.96 -9.81
N VAL A 77 -14.48 -14.36 -8.98
CA VAL A 77 -14.25 -15.30 -7.88
C VAL A 77 -13.74 -16.63 -8.43
N GLY A 78 -12.67 -17.14 -7.81
CA GLY A 78 -12.02 -18.39 -8.21
C GLY A 78 -10.56 -18.18 -8.56
N VAL A 79 -10.23 -17.02 -9.15
CA VAL A 79 -8.84 -16.63 -9.43
C VAL A 79 -8.10 -16.38 -8.12
N THR A 80 -6.97 -17.06 -7.91
CA THR A 80 -6.19 -17.00 -6.66
C THR A 80 -4.94 -16.14 -6.74
N THR A 81 -4.36 -15.98 -7.94
CA THR A 81 -3.20 -15.12 -8.19
C THR A 81 -3.35 -14.38 -9.52
N LEU A 82 -2.72 -13.20 -9.61
CA LEU A 82 -2.52 -12.46 -10.86
C LEU A 82 -1.05 -12.58 -11.26
N GLY A 83 -0.77 -12.76 -12.55
CA GLY A 83 0.59 -12.92 -13.06
C GLY A 83 1.45 -11.66 -12.95
N GLU A 84 2.76 -11.80 -13.11
CA GLU A 84 3.68 -10.66 -13.20
C GLU A 84 3.38 -9.80 -14.43
N TYR A 85 3.55 -8.48 -14.32
CA TYR A 85 3.35 -7.49 -15.42
C TYR A 85 1.97 -7.52 -16.11
N ILE A 86 1.00 -8.22 -15.53
CA ILE A 86 -0.24 -8.60 -16.22
C ILE A 86 -1.07 -7.39 -16.67
N PHE A 87 -1.12 -6.32 -15.88
CA PHE A 87 -1.71 -5.02 -16.24
C PHE A 87 -0.68 -3.90 -16.34
N TRP A 88 0.61 -4.22 -16.53
CA TRP A 88 1.63 -3.21 -16.77
C TRP A 88 1.24 -2.31 -17.95
N ASP A 89 1.45 -1.01 -17.76
CA ASP A 89 1.28 0.04 -18.77
C ASP A 89 -0.16 0.16 -19.34
N CYS A 90 -1.19 -0.20 -18.57
CA CYS A 90 -2.58 0.04 -18.97
C CYS A 90 -2.93 1.54 -18.85
N GLN A 91 -2.56 2.31 -19.88
CA GLN A 91 -2.63 3.78 -19.94
C GLN A 91 -4.04 4.38 -19.71
N ASN A 92 -5.09 3.60 -19.91
CA ASN A 92 -6.48 4.03 -19.73
C ASN A 92 -7.21 3.34 -18.57
N LEU A 93 -6.54 2.48 -17.79
CA LEU A 93 -7.16 1.75 -16.68
C LEU A 93 -7.56 2.71 -15.56
N THR A 94 -8.86 2.74 -15.25
CA THR A 94 -9.45 3.55 -14.19
C THR A 94 -10.15 2.73 -13.12
N GLU A 95 -10.61 1.53 -13.44
CA GLU A 95 -11.41 0.68 -12.54
C GLU A 95 -10.83 -0.73 -12.45
N VAL A 96 -10.63 -1.23 -11.23
CA VAL A 96 -10.18 -2.61 -10.97
C VAL A 96 -11.08 -3.23 -9.91
N SER A 97 -11.69 -4.38 -10.23
CA SER A 97 -12.47 -5.20 -9.31
C SER A 97 -11.74 -6.50 -9.03
N LEU A 98 -11.28 -6.69 -7.79
CA LEU A 98 -10.53 -7.87 -7.35
C LEU A 98 -11.39 -8.79 -6.45
N PRO A 99 -11.31 -10.11 -6.60
CA PRO A 99 -12.12 -11.05 -5.84
C PRO A 99 -11.46 -11.37 -4.50
N LYS A 100 -12.27 -11.81 -3.53
CA LYS A 100 -11.75 -12.30 -2.23
C LYS A 100 -10.90 -13.56 -2.34
N SER A 101 -10.94 -14.29 -3.45
CA SER A 101 -10.09 -15.48 -3.66
C SER A 101 -8.61 -15.13 -3.88
N LEU A 102 -8.29 -13.87 -4.17
CA LEU A 102 -6.93 -13.43 -4.48
C LEU A 102 -6.06 -13.36 -3.22
N THR A 103 -4.87 -13.96 -3.26
CA THR A 103 -3.96 -14.08 -2.10
C THR A 103 -2.67 -13.25 -2.21
N ALA A 104 -2.30 -12.82 -3.43
CA ALA A 104 -1.12 -12.00 -3.67
C ALA A 104 -1.27 -11.13 -4.92
N LEU A 105 -0.56 -10.00 -4.93
CA LEU A 105 -0.27 -9.23 -6.14
C LEU A 105 1.17 -9.43 -6.51
N LYS A 106 1.43 -9.98 -7.70
CA LYS A 106 2.77 -10.29 -8.20
C LYS A 106 3.51 -9.06 -8.72
N LYS A 107 4.80 -9.25 -9.01
CA LYS A 107 5.72 -8.22 -9.46
C LYS A 107 5.14 -7.40 -10.62
N GLU A 108 5.19 -6.08 -10.48
CA GLU A 108 4.81 -5.11 -11.52
C GLU A 108 3.37 -5.27 -12.08
N CYS A 109 2.48 -5.94 -11.34
CA CYS A 109 1.13 -6.30 -11.80
C CYS A 109 0.31 -5.12 -12.36
N PHE A 110 0.41 -3.93 -11.76
CA PHE A 110 -0.27 -2.69 -12.15
C PHE A 110 0.70 -1.53 -12.40
N LYS A 111 1.99 -1.80 -12.63
CA LYS A 111 2.98 -0.74 -12.83
C LYS A 111 2.60 0.17 -14.01
N SER A 112 2.90 1.46 -13.88
CA SER A 112 2.65 2.51 -14.89
C SER A 112 1.19 2.54 -15.38
N CYS A 113 0.22 2.43 -14.47
CA CYS A 113 -1.21 2.68 -14.74
C CYS A 113 -1.59 4.11 -14.33
N PRO A 114 -1.32 5.15 -15.16
CA PRO A 114 -1.35 6.55 -14.74
C PRO A 114 -2.76 7.11 -14.47
N LYS A 115 -3.83 6.37 -14.80
CA LYS A 115 -5.22 6.81 -14.58
C LYS A 115 -5.94 6.08 -13.44
N LEU A 116 -5.31 5.06 -12.83
CA LEU A 116 -5.88 4.36 -11.70
C LEU A 116 -5.84 5.27 -10.48
N LYS A 117 -7.00 5.68 -9.96
CA LYS A 117 -7.11 6.66 -8.86
C LYS A 117 -7.20 6.04 -7.48
N GLU A 118 -7.87 4.91 -7.40
CA GLU A 118 -8.11 4.21 -6.16
C GLU A 118 -8.14 2.71 -6.41
N ILE A 119 -7.78 1.94 -5.38
CA ILE A 119 -7.94 0.50 -5.39
C ILE A 119 -8.29 -0.03 -4.00
N THR A 120 -9.17 -1.02 -3.98
CA THR A 120 -9.51 -1.78 -2.77
C THR A 120 -8.90 -3.17 -2.88
N LEU A 121 -7.94 -3.47 -2.01
CA LEU A 121 -7.28 -4.77 -1.96
C LEU A 121 -8.09 -5.75 -1.09
N PRO A 122 -8.43 -6.95 -1.58
CA PRO A 122 -9.12 -7.96 -0.79
C PRO A 122 -8.36 -8.41 0.46
N ASP A 123 -9.07 -8.58 1.58
CA ASP A 123 -8.50 -8.93 2.91
C ASP A 123 -7.65 -10.23 2.94
N ASN A 124 -7.74 -11.09 1.93
CA ASN A 124 -6.95 -12.33 1.83
C ASN A 124 -5.56 -12.14 1.22
N ILE A 125 -5.25 -10.94 0.70
CA ILE A 125 -3.92 -10.63 0.20
C ILE A 125 -2.94 -10.54 1.37
N THR A 126 -1.89 -11.35 1.33
CA THR A 126 -0.82 -11.35 2.34
C THR A 126 0.46 -10.69 1.86
N LEU A 127 0.63 -10.51 0.55
CA LEU A 127 1.84 -9.97 -0.08
C LEU A 127 1.49 -8.98 -1.20
N ILE A 128 2.12 -7.81 -1.18
CA ILE A 128 2.23 -6.90 -2.32
C ILE A 128 3.68 -6.94 -2.78
N ASP A 129 3.90 -7.53 -3.95
CA ASP A 129 5.24 -7.82 -4.48
C ASP A 129 5.90 -6.57 -5.11
N GLU A 130 7.14 -6.74 -5.57
CA GLU A 130 8.00 -5.66 -6.05
C GLU A 130 7.34 -4.83 -7.15
N SER A 131 7.38 -3.50 -6.99
CA SER A 131 6.86 -2.54 -7.98
C SER A 131 5.39 -2.77 -8.42
N ALA A 132 4.56 -3.46 -7.63
CA ALA A 132 3.20 -3.85 -8.02
C ALA A 132 2.33 -2.67 -8.54
N PHE A 133 2.49 -1.47 -7.99
CA PHE A 133 1.81 -0.22 -8.39
C PHE A 133 2.79 0.92 -8.71
N GLU A 134 4.06 0.62 -8.96
CA GLU A 134 5.06 1.65 -9.28
C GLU A 134 4.56 2.55 -10.44
N GLU A 135 4.76 3.86 -10.35
CA GLU A 135 4.32 4.86 -11.33
C GLU A 135 2.81 4.93 -11.61
N CYS A 136 1.95 4.45 -10.69
CA CYS A 136 0.52 4.76 -10.72
C CYS A 136 0.28 6.23 -10.30
N LYS A 137 0.62 7.17 -11.18
CA LYS A 137 0.71 8.63 -10.90
C LYS A 137 -0.63 9.30 -10.53
N ALA A 138 -1.76 8.63 -10.71
CA ALA A 138 -3.05 9.12 -10.22
C ALA A 138 -3.55 8.40 -8.96
N LEU A 139 -2.85 7.38 -8.46
CA LEU A 139 -3.30 6.55 -7.35
C LEU A 139 -3.19 7.36 -6.05
N GLU A 140 -4.33 7.79 -5.54
CA GLU A 140 -4.46 8.64 -4.36
C GLU A 140 -4.82 7.87 -3.10
N THR A 141 -5.58 6.78 -3.26
CA THR A 141 -6.16 6.01 -2.15
C THR A 141 -5.99 4.51 -2.38
N VAL A 142 -5.48 3.82 -1.36
CA VAL A 142 -5.39 2.36 -1.32
C VAL A 142 -6.05 1.88 -0.03
N THR A 143 -7.02 0.97 -0.14
CA THR A 143 -7.52 0.24 1.02
C THR A 143 -6.67 -1.01 1.19
N PHE A 144 -5.78 -0.99 2.19
CA PHE A 144 -4.88 -2.12 2.48
C PHE A 144 -5.61 -3.28 3.16
N PRO A 145 -5.24 -4.54 2.87
CA PRO A 145 -5.87 -5.72 3.46
C PRO A 145 -5.41 -5.96 4.89
N LYS A 146 -6.33 -6.42 5.75
CA LYS A 146 -6.03 -6.67 7.18
C LYS A 146 -4.98 -7.74 7.41
N ASN A 147 -4.92 -8.76 6.54
CA ASN A 147 -3.97 -9.86 6.65
C ASN A 147 -2.68 -9.62 5.86
N LEU A 148 -2.47 -8.41 5.34
CA LEU A 148 -1.23 -8.05 4.65
C LEU A 148 -0.05 -8.21 5.61
N LYS A 149 0.97 -8.97 5.21
CA LYS A 149 2.18 -9.27 5.99
C LYS A 149 3.42 -8.57 5.42
N GLU A 150 3.50 -8.42 4.11
CA GLU A 150 4.69 -7.91 3.46
C GLU A 150 4.36 -6.99 2.29
N ILE A 151 5.12 -5.91 2.18
CA ILE A 151 5.11 -4.97 1.07
C ILE A 151 6.55 -4.90 0.56
N LYS A 152 6.81 -5.31 -0.68
CA LYS A 152 8.18 -5.32 -1.21
C LYS A 152 8.61 -3.97 -1.76
N ALA A 153 9.89 -3.92 -2.16
CA ALA A 153 10.53 -2.73 -2.68
C ALA A 153 9.71 -2.10 -3.81
N LYS A 154 9.66 -0.76 -3.80
CA LYS A 154 9.00 0.07 -4.83
C LYS A 154 7.52 -0.22 -5.11
N ALA A 155 6.84 -1.00 -4.28
CA ALA A 155 5.44 -1.41 -4.50
C ALA A 155 4.48 -0.26 -4.85
N PHE A 156 4.67 0.93 -4.27
CA PHE A 156 3.92 2.17 -4.54
C PHE A 156 4.86 3.36 -4.82
N HIS A 157 6.03 3.10 -5.41
CA HIS A 157 7.01 4.12 -5.76
C HIS A 157 6.45 5.09 -6.83
N THR A 158 6.67 6.39 -6.67
CA THR A 158 6.22 7.43 -7.62
C THR A 158 4.70 7.37 -7.89
N CYS A 159 3.92 7.15 -6.83
CA CYS A 159 2.45 7.28 -6.84
C CYS A 159 2.00 8.67 -6.34
N ASN A 160 0.69 8.86 -6.19
CA ASN A 160 0.10 10.12 -5.70
C ASN A 160 -0.66 9.92 -4.38
N LEU A 161 -0.23 8.96 -3.55
CA LEU A 161 -0.94 8.58 -2.33
C LEU A 161 -1.05 9.79 -1.41
N LYS A 162 -2.25 10.06 -0.90
CA LYS A 162 -2.50 11.18 0.03
C LYS A 162 -2.19 10.81 1.48
N LYS A 163 -2.31 9.52 1.80
CA LYS A 163 -2.13 8.93 3.12
C LYS A 163 -1.77 7.45 2.97
N VAL A 164 -0.90 6.95 3.85
CA VAL A 164 -0.64 5.51 4.01
C VAL A 164 -1.14 5.06 5.38
N ASP A 165 -2.20 4.25 5.43
CA ASP A 165 -2.74 3.68 6.68
C ASP A 165 -2.56 2.17 6.73
N LEU A 166 -1.48 1.73 7.36
CA LEU A 166 -1.21 0.32 7.63
C LEU A 166 -1.57 -0.05 9.07
N SER A 167 -2.23 0.83 9.84
CA SER A 167 -2.40 0.62 11.29
C SER A 167 -3.27 -0.58 11.66
N GLN A 168 -4.06 -1.10 10.72
CA GLN A 168 -4.94 -2.27 10.90
C GLN A 168 -4.44 -3.51 10.15
N THR A 169 -3.25 -3.47 9.56
CA THR A 169 -2.66 -4.62 8.86
C THR A 169 -1.81 -5.46 9.82
N GLN A 170 -1.31 -6.60 9.32
CA GLN A 170 -0.32 -7.44 9.99
C GLN A 170 1.06 -7.29 9.37
N VAL A 171 1.37 -6.13 8.77
CA VAL A 171 2.64 -5.96 8.04
C VAL A 171 3.81 -6.08 9.01
N GLU A 172 4.74 -6.97 8.68
CA GLU A 172 5.98 -7.26 9.42
C GLU A 172 7.19 -6.67 8.69
N THR A 173 7.14 -6.64 7.35
CA THR A 173 8.24 -6.17 6.50
C THR A 173 7.76 -5.18 5.42
N ILE A 174 8.49 -4.06 5.28
CA ILE A 174 8.32 -3.09 4.20
C ILE A 174 9.64 -2.95 3.43
N GLY A 175 9.63 -3.12 2.12
CA GLY A 175 10.80 -2.93 1.28
C GLY A 175 11.20 -1.46 1.16
N MET A 176 12.49 -1.21 0.96
CA MET A 176 13.02 0.12 0.64
C MET A 176 12.40 0.69 -0.64
N GLY A 177 12.15 1.99 -0.64
CA GLY A 177 11.41 2.69 -1.70
C GLY A 177 9.93 2.32 -1.86
N ALA A 178 9.36 1.44 -1.02
CA ALA A 178 7.97 0.96 -1.19
C ALA A 178 6.94 2.08 -1.34
N PHE A 179 7.12 3.21 -0.66
CA PHE A 179 6.24 4.38 -0.74
C PHE A 179 7.01 5.66 -1.09
N ALA A 180 8.24 5.55 -1.61
CA ALA A 180 9.02 6.72 -1.95
C ALA A 180 8.40 7.53 -3.11
N HIS A 181 8.73 8.81 -3.17
CA HIS A 181 8.24 9.78 -4.14
C HIS A 181 6.71 9.98 -4.16
N ASN A 182 6.01 9.68 -3.05
CA ASN A 182 4.60 10.04 -2.88
C ASN A 182 4.48 11.49 -2.37
N ALA A 183 4.73 12.45 -3.24
CA ALA A 183 4.83 13.88 -2.89
C ALA A 183 3.54 14.49 -2.29
N LYS A 184 2.38 13.84 -2.40
CA LYS A 184 1.11 14.27 -1.78
C LYS A 184 0.79 13.56 -0.46
N CYS A 185 1.62 12.63 -0.02
CA CYS A 185 1.39 11.89 1.22
C CYS A 185 1.64 12.81 2.40
N THR A 186 0.62 13.05 3.21
CA THR A 186 0.70 13.95 4.38
C THR A 186 0.82 13.21 5.70
N GLU A 187 0.33 11.97 5.74
CA GLU A 187 0.27 11.15 6.93
C GLU A 187 0.58 9.68 6.65
N VAL A 188 1.39 9.08 7.52
CA VAL A 188 1.74 7.65 7.50
C VAL A 188 1.40 7.01 8.85
N TYR A 189 0.77 5.84 8.85
CA TYR A 189 0.46 5.06 10.05
C TYR A 189 0.96 3.63 9.89
N LEU A 190 2.02 3.28 10.61
CA LEU A 190 2.66 1.96 10.58
C LEU A 190 2.06 1.03 11.66
N PRO A 191 1.92 -0.29 11.40
CA PRO A 191 1.32 -1.22 12.35
C PRO A 191 2.26 -1.55 13.50
N LYS A 192 1.69 -2.11 14.57
CA LYS A 192 2.44 -2.57 15.74
C LYS A 192 3.29 -3.82 15.46
N THR A 193 2.97 -4.53 14.38
CA THR A 193 3.63 -5.77 13.94
C THR A 193 4.88 -5.50 13.11
N LEU A 194 5.10 -4.26 12.67
CA LEU A 194 6.22 -3.93 11.80
C LEU A 194 7.54 -4.14 12.56
N THR A 195 8.42 -4.98 12.00
CA THR A 195 9.73 -5.27 12.57
C THR A 195 10.87 -4.87 11.66
N THR A 196 10.64 -4.82 10.33
CA THR A 196 11.72 -4.72 9.36
C THR A 196 11.40 -3.76 8.22
N PHE A 197 12.38 -2.93 7.88
CA PHE A 197 12.51 -2.33 6.56
C PHE A 197 13.64 -3.03 5.79
N PHE A 198 13.36 -3.59 4.62
CA PHE A 198 14.28 -4.48 3.90
C PHE A 198 14.84 -3.86 2.61
N GLY A 199 16.16 -3.89 2.43
CA GLY A 199 16.88 -3.45 1.23
C GLY A 199 17.76 -2.21 1.46
N THR A 200 18.45 -1.78 0.40
CA THR A 200 19.51 -0.74 0.46
C THR A 200 19.31 0.44 -0.50
N ASP A 201 18.20 0.47 -1.23
CA ASP A 201 17.90 1.52 -2.20
C ASP A 201 17.68 2.89 -1.51
N GLU A 202 16.43 3.33 -1.42
CA GLU A 202 16.02 4.59 -0.82
C GLU A 202 15.07 4.35 0.36
N GLY A 203 14.87 5.37 1.20
CA GLY A 203 13.95 5.26 2.33
C GLY A 203 12.58 4.74 1.90
N ALA A 204 11.97 3.86 2.70
CA ALA A 204 10.63 3.36 2.41
C ALA A 204 9.59 4.47 2.20
N PHE A 205 9.80 5.64 2.83
CA PHE A 205 9.05 6.88 2.63
C PHE A 205 10.00 8.02 2.19
N GLY A 206 10.92 7.71 1.27
CA GLY A 206 11.83 8.68 0.70
C GLY A 206 11.11 9.73 -0.15
N ASP A 207 11.59 10.97 -0.12
CA ASP A 207 11.09 12.09 -0.92
C ASP A 207 9.56 12.29 -0.91
N CYS A 208 8.94 11.99 0.24
CA CYS A 208 7.55 12.29 0.51
C CYS A 208 7.41 13.75 0.99
N SER A 209 7.57 14.71 0.07
CA SER A 209 7.76 16.13 0.42
C SER A 209 6.62 16.81 1.18
N SER A 210 5.38 16.32 1.08
CA SER A 210 4.27 16.85 1.88
C SER A 210 4.07 16.13 3.21
N LEU A 211 4.95 15.19 3.58
CA LEU A 211 4.78 14.35 4.77
C LEU A 211 5.03 15.17 6.03
N LYS A 212 3.97 15.36 6.83
CA LYS A 212 4.01 16.12 8.08
C LYS A 212 3.97 15.23 9.32
N LYS A 213 3.42 14.04 9.19
CA LYS A 213 3.18 13.16 10.33
C LYS A 213 3.37 11.69 9.98
N ALA A 214 4.18 11.02 10.79
CA ALA A 214 4.20 9.57 10.84
C ALA A 214 3.81 9.10 12.24
N VAL A 215 3.09 7.99 12.32
CA VAL A 215 2.78 7.28 13.56
C VAL A 215 3.30 5.86 13.42
N CYS A 216 4.26 5.46 14.26
CA CYS A 216 4.67 4.07 14.36
C CYS A 216 4.05 3.44 15.61
N LEU A 217 3.37 2.31 15.46
CA LEU A 217 2.75 1.61 16.59
C LEU A 217 3.65 0.53 17.21
N ALA A 218 4.81 0.24 16.61
CA ALA A 218 5.77 -0.73 17.11
C ALA A 218 6.56 -0.16 18.30
N VAL A 219 6.63 -0.90 19.41
CA VAL A 219 7.34 -0.48 20.64
C VAL A 219 8.85 -0.52 20.47
N ASN A 220 9.36 -1.49 19.69
CA ASN A 220 10.76 -1.50 19.28
C ASN A 220 10.82 -0.89 17.87
N PRO A 221 11.80 -0.01 17.60
CA PRO A 221 11.97 0.56 16.26
C PRO A 221 12.21 -0.57 15.25
N PRO A 222 11.42 -0.62 14.16
CA PRO A 222 11.71 -1.51 13.04
C PRO A 222 13.15 -1.35 12.57
N GLN A 223 13.83 -2.47 12.34
CA GLN A 223 15.22 -2.50 11.91
C GLN A 223 15.32 -2.30 10.41
N THR A 224 16.28 -1.50 9.98
CA THR A 224 16.73 -1.44 8.58
C THR A 224 17.72 -2.57 8.34
N LEU A 225 17.34 -3.55 7.53
CA LEU A 225 18.12 -4.75 7.23
C LEU A 225 18.31 -4.87 5.72
N ASP A 226 19.44 -5.42 5.32
CA ASP A 226 19.69 -5.92 3.98
C ASP A 226 20.16 -7.35 4.07
N GLY A 227 19.94 -8.12 3.02
CA GLY A 227 20.32 -9.51 3.07
C GLY A 227 20.23 -10.22 1.75
N GLY A 228 21.07 -11.23 1.61
CA GLY A 228 21.05 -12.18 0.52
C GLY A 228 21.21 -13.59 1.06
N GLU A 229 21.23 -14.56 0.14
CA GLU A 229 21.57 -15.93 0.49
C GLU A 229 22.95 -15.97 1.15
N ASP A 230 23.01 -16.61 2.32
CA ASP A 230 24.26 -16.92 2.99
C ASP A 230 24.87 -18.17 2.34
N TRP A 231 25.73 -17.96 1.36
CA TRP A 231 26.44 -19.02 0.65
C TRP A 231 27.46 -19.77 1.51
N VAL A 232 27.74 -19.31 2.73
CA VAL A 232 28.75 -19.89 3.64
C VAL A 232 28.09 -20.84 4.64
N TYR A 233 27.00 -20.42 5.27
CA TYR A 233 26.33 -21.21 6.33
C TYR A 233 24.97 -21.78 5.92
N GLY A 234 24.44 -21.39 4.76
CA GLY A 234 23.08 -21.67 4.35
C GLY A 234 22.08 -20.82 5.14
N GLY A 235 21.12 -20.21 4.44
CA GLY A 235 20.08 -19.36 5.02
C GLY A 235 20.08 -17.95 4.43
N ILE A 236 19.43 -17.00 5.12
CA ILE A 236 19.42 -15.58 4.74
C ILE A 236 20.27 -14.83 5.75
N LYS A 237 21.35 -14.21 5.27
CA LYS A 237 22.15 -13.30 6.10
C LYS A 237 21.44 -11.95 6.13
N MET A 238 21.02 -11.51 7.32
CA MET A 238 20.40 -10.20 7.52
C MET A 238 21.40 -9.28 8.21
N ASP A 239 21.98 -8.34 7.46
CA ASP A 239 22.93 -7.35 7.94
C ASP A 239 22.20 -6.01 8.22
N PRO A 240 22.44 -5.36 9.38
CA PRO A 240 21.90 -4.03 9.63
C PRO A 240 22.42 -2.99 8.64
N VAL A 241 21.52 -2.15 8.15
CA VAL A 241 21.82 -1.02 7.26
C VAL A 241 21.75 0.28 8.06
N ASP A 242 22.84 1.03 8.15
CA ASP A 242 22.90 2.26 8.97
C ASP A 242 22.90 3.57 8.17
N TYR A 243 23.08 3.49 6.85
CA TYR A 243 23.18 4.64 5.94
C TYR A 243 21.88 5.00 5.23
N VAL A 244 20.85 4.14 5.26
CA VAL A 244 19.53 4.41 4.67
C VAL A 244 18.59 4.93 5.75
N ASN A 245 18.01 6.10 5.51
CA ASN A 245 16.98 6.69 6.37
C ASN A 245 15.59 6.28 5.88
N ILE A 246 14.67 5.94 6.78
CA ILE A 246 13.31 5.48 6.42
C ILE A 246 12.49 6.61 5.79
N PHE A 247 12.63 7.82 6.34
CA PHE A 247 11.99 9.04 5.86
C PHE A 247 13.06 9.95 5.30
N THR A 248 12.91 10.47 4.09
CA THR A 248 13.78 11.52 3.53
C THR A 248 12.93 12.56 2.81
N GLY A 249 13.50 13.75 2.57
CA GLY A 249 12.82 14.82 1.85
C GLY A 249 11.57 15.37 2.55
N THR A 250 11.43 15.16 3.86
CA THR A 250 10.30 15.68 4.66
C THR A 250 10.46 17.16 4.99
N ASP A 251 9.35 17.87 5.18
CA ASP A 251 9.35 19.26 5.64
C ASP A 251 9.92 19.42 7.08
N ASP A 252 10.38 20.63 7.41
CA ASP A 252 10.89 20.99 8.75
C ASP A 252 9.86 20.77 9.88
N ASP A 253 8.57 20.75 9.56
CA ASP A 253 7.47 20.54 10.51
C ASP A 253 7.08 19.06 10.69
N PHE A 254 7.82 18.12 10.09
CA PHE A 254 7.58 16.68 10.23
C PHE A 254 7.64 16.22 11.69
N VAL A 255 6.69 15.38 12.09
CA VAL A 255 6.64 14.77 13.42
C VAL A 255 6.51 13.25 13.32
N LEU A 256 7.33 12.52 14.07
CA LEU A 256 7.20 11.08 14.28
C LEU A 256 6.61 10.82 15.68
N GLU A 257 5.39 10.29 15.73
CA GLU A 257 4.76 9.79 16.95
C GLU A 257 5.11 8.31 17.15
N VAL A 258 5.68 7.97 18.31
CA VAL A 258 6.04 6.60 18.70
C VAL A 258 5.37 6.20 20.02
N PRO A 259 5.33 4.91 20.39
CA PRO A 259 4.78 4.49 21.67
C PRO A 259 5.58 5.07 22.84
N ALA A 260 4.88 5.35 23.93
CA ALA A 260 5.51 5.88 25.13
C ALA A 260 6.59 4.94 25.69
N GLY A 261 7.73 5.49 26.11
CA GLY A 261 8.88 4.72 26.59
C GLY A 261 9.73 4.07 25.50
N SER A 262 9.46 4.37 24.22
CA SER A 262 10.26 3.90 23.08
C SER A 262 11.14 5.00 22.46
N GLU A 263 11.02 6.25 22.91
CA GLU A 263 11.66 7.42 22.31
C GLU A 263 13.16 7.23 22.13
N ASP A 264 13.87 6.85 23.20
CA ASP A 264 15.33 6.70 23.16
C ASP A 264 15.77 5.53 22.27
N LYS A 265 14.94 4.48 22.17
CA LYS A 265 15.17 3.37 21.24
C LYS A 265 15.09 3.87 19.80
N TYR A 266 14.05 4.63 19.47
CA TYR A 266 13.90 5.21 18.14
C TYR A 266 14.98 6.25 17.81
N ARG A 267 15.33 7.13 18.77
CA ARG A 267 16.38 8.16 18.57
C ARG A 267 17.75 7.55 18.27
N SER A 268 18.04 6.35 18.76
CA SER A 268 19.32 5.66 18.58
C SER A 268 19.32 4.63 17.43
N ALA A 269 18.14 4.21 16.95
CA ALA A 269 18.01 3.17 15.94
C ALA A 269 18.43 3.62 14.54
N ASN A 270 19.14 2.75 13.84
CA ASN A 270 19.46 2.91 12.42
C ASN A 270 18.20 3.10 11.58
N GLY A 271 18.28 3.97 10.57
CA GLY A 271 17.12 4.36 9.75
C GLY A 271 16.18 5.41 10.36
N TRP A 272 16.26 5.65 11.66
CA TRP A 272 15.42 6.62 12.39
C TRP A 272 16.19 7.86 12.88
N LYS A 273 17.54 7.82 12.82
CA LYS A 273 18.42 8.87 13.37
C LYS A 273 18.15 10.25 12.78
N ASN A 274 17.81 10.33 11.50
CA ASN A 274 17.57 11.60 10.82
C ASN A 274 16.29 12.31 11.30
N VAL A 275 15.32 11.56 11.82
CA VAL A 275 14.09 12.09 12.42
C VAL A 275 14.15 12.12 13.95
N ALA A 276 15.31 11.84 14.53
CA ALA A 276 15.47 11.70 15.97
C ALA A 276 15.03 12.96 16.73
N SER A 277 15.33 14.16 16.24
CA SER A 277 14.90 15.43 16.85
C SER A 277 13.38 15.67 16.82
N ASN A 278 12.68 14.97 15.93
CA ASN A 278 11.27 15.20 15.60
C ASN A 278 10.35 14.13 16.23
N ILE A 279 10.91 13.26 17.07
CA ILE A 279 10.18 12.24 17.81
C ILE A 279 9.40 12.86 18.96
N THR A 280 8.11 12.56 19.02
CA THR A 280 7.21 12.87 20.13
C THR A 280 6.47 11.62 20.57
N THR A 281 5.83 11.70 21.74
CA THR A 281 4.92 10.68 22.24
C THR A 281 3.55 11.26 22.49
N GLY A 282 2.53 10.42 22.34
CA GLY A 282 1.17 10.86 22.55
C GLY A 282 0.17 9.72 22.40
N ILE A 283 -0.88 9.81 23.21
CA ILE A 283 -2.11 9.06 22.99
C ILE A 283 -2.87 9.77 21.86
N ARG A 284 -3.40 9.02 20.89
CA ARG A 284 -4.18 9.58 19.76
C ARG A 284 -5.18 10.64 20.25
N GLY A 285 -5.03 11.88 19.79
CA GLY A 285 -5.98 12.97 20.04
C GLY A 285 -5.67 13.87 21.26
N VAL A 286 -4.57 13.65 21.98
CA VAL A 286 -4.12 14.53 23.06
C VAL A 286 -2.70 15.00 22.80
N LYS A 287 -2.55 16.29 22.44
CA LYS A 287 -1.27 16.98 22.67
C LYS A 287 -1.16 17.13 24.19
N ALA A 288 -0.25 16.39 24.83
CA ALA A 288 0.08 16.66 26.22
C ALA A 288 0.65 18.08 26.26
N ALA A 289 -0.13 19.04 26.77
CA ALA A 289 0.36 20.39 26.97
C ALA A 289 1.51 20.34 27.99
N GLN A 290 2.49 21.22 27.85
CA GLN A 290 3.60 21.39 28.82
C GLN A 290 3.12 21.75 30.24
N ALA A 291 1.82 21.93 30.47
CA ALA A 291 1.20 22.19 31.76
C ALA A 291 0.57 20.91 32.34
N LYS A 292 0.72 20.76 33.67
CA LYS A 292 0.11 19.72 34.50
C LYS A 292 -1.39 19.57 34.21
N VAL A 293 -1.84 18.43 33.67
CA VAL A 293 -3.24 18.16 33.32
C VAL A 293 -3.93 17.28 34.35
N GLY A 294 -5.25 17.43 34.49
CA GLY A 294 -6.08 16.47 35.21
C GLY A 294 -6.49 15.33 34.28
N VAL A 295 -6.33 14.08 34.72
CA VAL A 295 -6.86 12.90 34.02
C VAL A 295 -8.07 12.41 34.79
N TYR A 296 -9.16 12.17 34.08
CA TYR A 296 -10.42 11.66 34.63
C TYR A 296 -10.83 10.40 33.88
N ASP A 297 -11.57 9.50 34.52
CA ASP A 297 -12.25 8.42 33.81
C ASP A 297 -13.52 8.93 33.10
N ILE A 298 -14.22 8.07 32.37
CA ILE A 298 -15.46 8.42 31.66
C ILE A 298 -16.61 8.85 32.58
N THR A 299 -16.55 8.53 33.86
CA THR A 299 -17.58 8.88 34.85
C THR A 299 -17.32 10.27 35.44
N GLY A 300 -16.21 10.92 35.07
CA GLY A 300 -15.79 12.20 35.63
C GLY A 300 -15.03 12.05 36.95
N LYS A 301 -14.75 10.82 37.40
CA LYS A 301 -13.93 10.59 38.60
C LYS A 301 -12.48 10.87 38.25
N ARG A 302 -11.84 11.67 39.10
CA ARG A 302 -10.45 12.10 38.92
C ARG A 302 -9.52 10.90 39.15
N TYR A 303 -8.74 10.58 38.13
CA TYR A 303 -7.82 9.43 38.10
C TYR A 303 -6.40 9.85 38.50
N MET A 304 -5.89 10.97 37.98
CA MET A 304 -4.57 11.51 38.32
C MET A 304 -4.63 13.03 38.53
N ASN A 305 -3.73 13.54 39.36
CA ASN A 305 -3.60 14.96 39.65
C ASN A 305 -2.28 15.49 39.11
N HIS A 306 -2.31 16.64 38.42
CA HIS A 306 -1.13 17.29 37.87
C HIS A 306 -0.24 16.39 36.99
N ALA A 307 -0.85 15.53 36.18
CA ALA A 307 -0.14 14.61 35.31
C ALA A 307 0.61 15.39 34.21
N ASP A 308 1.89 15.11 34.04
CA ASP A 308 2.67 15.55 32.89
C ASP A 308 2.53 14.55 31.72
N ALA A 309 3.16 14.85 30.58
CA ALA A 309 3.11 14.00 29.39
C ALA A 309 3.54 12.56 29.68
N GLN A 310 4.57 12.38 30.50
CA GLN A 310 5.13 11.08 30.85
C GLN A 310 4.21 10.29 31.80
N THR A 311 3.49 10.97 32.69
CA THR A 311 2.49 10.36 33.56
C THR A 311 1.26 9.94 32.76
N VAL A 312 0.77 10.81 31.86
CA VAL A 312 -0.36 10.52 30.97
C VAL A 312 -0.06 9.31 30.07
N SER A 313 1.19 9.12 29.67
CA SER A 313 1.58 8.02 28.80
C SER A 313 1.66 6.66 29.51
N THR A 314 1.51 6.62 30.85
CA THR A 314 1.42 5.37 31.64
C THR A 314 -0.01 4.87 31.86
N LEU A 315 -1.01 5.56 31.29
CA LEU A 315 -2.41 5.16 31.46
C LEU A 315 -2.64 3.74 30.92
N GLN A 316 -3.36 2.94 31.69
CA GLN A 316 -3.76 1.59 31.26
C GLN A 316 -4.86 1.68 30.20
N HIS A 317 -5.02 0.60 29.41
CA HIS A 317 -6.11 0.45 28.44
C HIS A 317 -7.45 0.94 29.01
N GLY A 318 -8.09 1.86 28.30
CA GLY A 318 -9.32 2.48 28.79
C GLY A 318 -9.68 3.77 28.09
N VAL A 319 -10.77 4.36 28.54
CA VAL A 319 -11.24 5.65 28.04
C VAL A 319 -11.10 6.68 29.15
N TYR A 320 -10.43 7.77 28.84
CA TYR A 320 -10.15 8.86 29.78
C TYR A 320 -10.64 10.18 29.22
N ILE A 321 -10.82 11.16 30.11
CA ILE A 321 -11.02 12.56 29.77
C ILE A 321 -9.76 13.30 30.15
N ILE A 322 -9.07 13.87 29.16
CA ILE A 322 -7.83 14.63 29.33
C ILE A 322 -8.01 15.97 28.63
N ASN A 323 -7.84 17.07 29.37
CA ASN A 323 -8.13 18.43 28.89
C ASN A 323 -9.55 18.58 28.27
N GLY A 324 -10.54 17.92 28.88
CA GLY A 324 -11.93 17.96 28.41
C GLY A 324 -12.21 17.18 27.12
N LYS A 325 -11.21 16.48 26.56
CA LYS A 325 -11.38 15.61 25.39
C LYS A 325 -11.45 14.16 25.83
N LYS A 326 -12.31 13.38 25.18
CA LYS A 326 -12.38 11.93 25.34
C LYS A 326 -11.21 11.28 24.59
N VAL A 327 -10.49 10.41 25.28
CA VAL A 327 -9.24 9.82 24.82
C VAL A 327 -9.35 8.32 25.00
N LEU A 328 -9.15 7.58 23.92
CA LEU A 328 -9.05 6.13 24.00
C LEU A 328 -7.58 5.74 24.09
N VAL A 329 -7.19 5.19 25.23
CA VAL A 329 -5.91 4.51 25.43
C VAL A 329 -6.12 3.07 25.01
N LYS A 330 -5.56 2.73 23.83
CA LYS A 330 -5.61 1.40 23.23
C LYS A 330 -4.39 0.58 23.60
#